data_AF-Q2JF91-F1
#
_entry.id   AF-Q2JF91-F1
#
_cell.length_a   1.000
_cell.length_b   1.000
_cell.length_c   1.000
_cell.angle_alpha   90.00
_cell.angle_beta   90.00
_cell.angle_gamma   90.00
#
_symmetry.space_group_name_H-M   'P 1'
#
loop_
_entity.id
_entity.type
_entity.pdbx_description
1 polymer ?
#
loop_
_entity_poly.entity_id
_entity_poly.type
_entity_poly.pdbx_seq_one_letter_code
_entity_poly.pdbx_strand_id
1 'polypeptide(L)'
;MIVRHDGPSWSAWSPQCPGLAMAQPSAAELRAALPDVLAWYFGEATEIDAQIHVERRLCGGVAVRIAQDAQLWERQLVADRLGEALAAGDQAARLRAAPGNAAGEVIYVCALQSDRVSWLTGQLEDENDAVVATLPVAETMLWTMRFGAARSGAGESVQPPAYRPDTTFSEVMRTFAGPLQHLRA
;
A
#
# COMPACT_ATOMS: atom_id res chain seq x y z
N MET A 1 -5.80 -1.74 8.70
CA MET A 1 -5.60 -0.37 9.21
C MET A 1 -4.32 0.23 8.67
N ILE A 2 -4.35 1.50 8.31
CA ILE A 2 -3.22 2.30 7.88
C ILE A 2 -2.84 3.24 9.01
N VAL A 3 -1.54 3.42 9.23
CA VAL A 3 -0.96 4.33 10.23
C VAL A 3 0.05 5.22 9.54
N ARG A 4 -0.02 6.54 9.75
CA ARG A 4 0.86 7.52 9.10
C ARG A 4 1.33 8.58 10.08
N HIS A 5 2.54 9.07 9.89
CA HIS A 5 3.00 10.30 10.54
C HIS A 5 2.57 11.53 9.72
N ASP A 6 1.70 12.36 10.30
CA ASP A 6 1.14 13.57 9.71
C ASP A 6 1.55 14.80 10.51
N GLY A 7 2.68 15.39 10.13
CA GLY A 7 3.22 16.60 10.75
C GLY A 7 3.62 16.36 12.21
N PRO A 8 2.95 16.99 13.20
CA PRO A 8 3.23 16.77 14.61
C PRO A 8 2.50 15.56 15.22
N SER A 9 1.75 14.80 14.43
CA SER A 9 0.84 13.76 14.93
C SER A 9 0.99 12.44 14.18
N TRP A 10 0.46 11.38 14.78
CA TRP A 10 0.27 10.09 14.15
C TRP A 10 -1.22 9.87 13.91
N SER A 11 -1.58 9.50 12.69
CA SER A 11 -2.94 9.21 12.26
C SER A 11 -3.10 7.72 12.02
N ALA A 12 -4.28 7.16 12.30
CA ALA A 12 -4.65 5.83 11.87
C ALA A 12 -6.08 5.79 11.33
N TRP A 13 -6.30 5.02 10.27
CA TRP A 13 -7.62 4.82 9.66
C TRP A 13 -7.75 3.43 9.03
N SER A 14 -8.97 3.03 8.66
CA SER A 14 -9.19 1.77 7.95
C SER A 14 -10.00 1.98 6.67
N PRO A 15 -9.44 1.69 5.49
CA PRO A 15 -10.21 1.68 4.24
C PRO A 15 -11.41 0.73 4.28
N GLN A 16 -11.26 -0.39 4.99
CA GLN A 16 -12.29 -1.41 5.13
C GLN A 16 -13.36 -1.05 6.18
N CYS A 17 -13.16 0.01 6.94
CA CYS A 17 -14.06 0.44 8.01
C CYS A 17 -14.27 1.96 7.92
N PRO A 18 -15.10 2.43 6.97
CA PRO A 18 -15.36 3.85 6.79
C PRO A 18 -15.77 4.54 8.11
N GLY A 19 -15.17 5.69 8.40
CA GLY A 19 -15.39 6.42 9.65
C GLY A 19 -14.53 5.97 10.82
N LEU A 20 -13.81 4.84 10.73
CA LEU A 20 -12.79 4.49 11.72
C LEU A 20 -11.51 5.28 11.44
N ALA A 21 -11.33 6.38 12.18
CA ALA A 21 -10.14 7.21 12.12
C ALA A 21 -9.81 7.79 13.50
N MET A 22 -8.51 7.95 13.78
CA MET A 22 -8.01 8.56 15.00
C MET A 22 -6.67 9.26 14.73
N ALA A 23 -6.33 10.25 15.55
CA ALA A 23 -5.03 10.87 15.57
C ALA A 23 -4.55 11.04 17.01
N GLN A 24 -3.26 10.85 17.25
CA GLN A 24 -2.62 11.03 18.54
C GLN A 24 -1.28 11.77 18.38
N PRO A 25 -0.79 12.48 19.40
CA PRO A 25 0.49 13.20 19.33
C PRO A 25 1.69 12.28 19.06
N SER A 26 1.65 11.03 19.52
CA SER A 26 2.73 10.07 19.33
C SER A 26 2.23 8.69 18.87
N ALA A 27 3.13 7.92 18.25
CA ALA A 27 2.86 6.53 17.89
C ALA A 27 2.55 5.65 19.12
N ALA A 28 3.14 5.96 20.27
CA ALA A 28 2.90 5.24 21.52
C ALA A 28 1.48 5.48 22.04
N GLU A 29 1.02 6.73 22.05
CA GLU A 29 -0.36 7.08 22.42
C GLU A 29 -1.37 6.52 21.42
N LEU A 30 -1.04 6.55 20.12
CA LEU A 30 -1.86 5.91 19.08
C LEU A 30 -2.05 4.43 19.37
N ARG A 31 -0.95 3.72 19.66
CA ARG A 31 -1.00 2.29 20.01
C ARG A 31 -1.79 2.03 21.28
N ALA A 32 -1.66 2.90 22.29
CA ALA A 32 -2.37 2.76 23.55
C ALA A 32 -3.89 2.99 23.41
N ALA A 33 -4.30 3.95 22.58
CA ALA A 33 -5.70 4.29 22.36
C ALA A 33 -6.40 3.36 21.33
N LEU A 34 -5.65 2.63 20.51
CA LEU A 34 -6.20 1.81 19.44
C LEU A 34 -7.21 0.75 19.93
N PRO A 35 -6.97 -0.01 21.01
CA PRO A 35 -7.94 -0.99 21.51
C PRO A 35 -9.30 -0.36 21.87
N ASP A 36 -9.30 0.80 22.53
CA ASP A 36 -10.53 1.48 22.96
C ASP A 36 -11.32 2.00 21.75
N VAL A 37 -10.63 2.55 20.75
CA VAL A 37 -11.25 3.01 19.50
C VAL A 37 -11.87 1.84 18.72
N LEU A 38 -11.17 0.70 18.67
CA LEU A 38 -11.67 -0.52 18.05
C LEU A 38 -12.88 -1.09 18.81
N ALA A 39 -12.83 -1.14 20.14
CA ALA A 39 -13.95 -1.58 20.98
C ALA A 39 -15.18 -0.67 20.83
N TRP A 40 -14.97 0.64 20.73
CA TRP A 40 -16.07 1.59 20.45
C TRP A 40 -16.69 1.36 19.07
N TYR A 41 -15.88 1.12 18.04
CA TYR A 41 -16.36 0.98 16.66
C TYR A 41 -17.05 -0.38 16.40
N PHE A 42 -16.50 -1.47 16.92
CA PHE A 42 -16.98 -2.84 16.66
C PHE A 42 -17.74 -3.48 17.82
N GLY A 43 -17.80 -2.82 18.99
CA GLY A 43 -18.32 -3.37 20.24
C GLY A 43 -17.27 -4.15 21.04
N GLU A 44 -17.37 -4.07 22.38
CA GLU A 44 -16.39 -4.60 23.34
C GLU A 44 -16.18 -6.13 23.28
N ALA A 45 -17.13 -6.89 22.71
CA ALA A 45 -17.08 -8.35 22.63
C ALA A 45 -16.37 -8.89 21.38
N THR A 46 -15.94 -8.01 20.46
CA THR A 46 -15.39 -8.42 19.16
C THR A 46 -13.88 -8.58 19.27
N GLU A 47 -13.36 -9.79 19.08
CA GLU A 47 -11.94 -10.00 18.81
C GLU A 47 -11.62 -9.47 17.41
N ILE A 48 -10.69 -8.52 17.31
CA ILE A 48 -10.34 -7.86 16.05
C ILE A 48 -8.87 -8.14 15.77
N ASP A 49 -8.62 -8.91 14.72
CA ASP A 49 -7.28 -9.08 14.15
C ASP A 49 -7.01 -7.93 13.17
N ALA A 50 -6.55 -6.80 13.70
CA ALA A 50 -6.25 -5.62 12.90
C ALA A 50 -4.88 -5.73 12.24
N GLN A 51 -4.86 -5.93 10.91
CA GLN A 51 -3.63 -5.83 10.14
C GLN A 51 -3.18 -4.37 10.04
N ILE A 52 -1.96 -4.07 10.50
CA ILE A 52 -1.42 -2.71 10.51
C ILE A 52 -0.48 -2.50 9.33
N HIS A 53 -0.67 -1.40 8.60
CA HIS A 53 0.22 -0.93 7.54
C HIS A 53 0.75 0.44 7.93
N VAL A 54 2.07 0.60 7.97
CA VAL A 54 2.66 1.93 8.13
C VAL A 54 2.82 2.57 6.77
N GLU A 55 2.16 3.70 6.56
CA GLU A 55 2.32 4.54 5.38
C GLU A 55 3.45 5.55 5.61
N ARG A 56 4.46 5.49 4.73
CA ARG A 56 5.63 6.38 4.73
C ARG A 56 5.60 7.22 3.46
N ARG A 57 5.53 8.54 3.62
CA ARG A 57 5.71 9.48 2.50
C ARG A 57 7.16 9.41 2.00
N LEU A 58 7.29 9.33 0.68
CA LEU A 58 8.52 9.42 -0.08
C LEU A 58 8.50 10.73 -0.89
N CYS A 59 9.58 11.00 -1.65
CA CYS A 59 9.73 12.24 -2.39
C CYS A 59 8.81 12.35 -3.62
N GLY A 60 8.17 13.52 -3.77
CA GLY A 60 7.46 13.90 -4.98
C GLY A 60 6.08 13.26 -5.12
N GLY A 61 5.28 13.29 -4.05
CA GLY A 61 3.88 12.83 -4.07
C GLY A 61 3.71 11.31 -4.08
N VAL A 62 4.73 10.57 -3.64
CA VAL A 62 4.68 9.10 -3.57
C VAL A 62 4.65 8.68 -2.11
N ALA A 63 3.83 7.70 -1.75
CA ALA A 63 3.85 7.07 -0.44
C ALA A 63 3.94 5.55 -0.59
N VAL A 64 4.49 4.90 0.43
CA VAL A 64 4.62 3.44 0.49
C VAL A 64 3.94 2.89 1.73
N ARG A 65 3.22 1.77 1.58
CA ARG A 65 2.57 1.03 2.67
C ARG A 65 3.33 -0.24 2.97
N ILE A 66 3.78 -0.35 4.21
CA ILE A 66 4.58 -1.46 4.72
C ILE A 66 3.77 -2.16 5.81
N ALA A 67 3.32 -3.39 5.53
CA ALA A 67 2.61 -4.19 6.52
C ALA A 67 3.52 -4.52 7.72
N GLN A 68 2.97 -4.44 8.92
CA GLN A 68 3.62 -4.77 10.18
C GLN A 68 3.27 -6.21 10.56
N ASP A 69 3.81 -7.16 9.80
CA ASP A 69 3.58 -8.59 9.98
C ASP A 69 4.91 -9.35 10.16
N ALA A 70 4.85 -10.69 10.16
CA ALA A 70 6.03 -11.53 10.32
C ALA A 70 7.07 -11.37 9.19
N GLN A 71 6.70 -10.74 8.07
CA GLN A 71 7.56 -10.52 6.89
C GLN A 71 7.98 -9.05 6.75
N LEU A 72 7.95 -8.29 7.85
CA LEU A 72 8.29 -6.86 7.88
C LEU A 72 9.64 -6.57 7.22
N TRP A 73 10.65 -7.42 7.43
CA TRP A 73 11.98 -7.23 6.86
C TRP A 73 11.95 -7.24 5.33
N GLU A 74 11.33 -8.24 4.73
CA GLU A 74 11.18 -8.37 3.28
C GLU A 74 10.41 -7.19 2.70
N ARG A 75 9.35 -6.74 3.39
CA ARG A 75 8.55 -5.58 2.99
C ARG A 75 9.37 -4.28 3.06
N GLN A 76 10.23 -4.14 4.06
CA GLN A 76 11.13 -3.00 4.18
C GLN A 76 12.13 -2.95 3.02
N LEU A 77 12.67 -4.10 2.61
CA LEU A 77 13.55 -4.17 1.43
C LEU A 77 12.85 -3.69 0.15
N VAL A 78 11.56 -4.01 -0.03
CA VAL A 78 10.76 -3.48 -1.15
C VAL A 78 10.67 -1.95 -1.08
N ALA A 79 10.37 -1.42 0.11
CA ALA A 79 10.23 0.01 0.32
C ALA A 79 11.53 0.78 0.06
N ASP A 80 12.67 0.21 0.44
CA ASP A 80 13.98 0.83 0.27
C ASP A 80 14.40 0.85 -1.20
N ARG A 81 14.18 -0.26 -1.93
CA ARG A 81 14.39 -0.32 -3.39
C ARG A 81 13.51 0.66 -4.16
N LEU A 82 12.25 0.83 -3.73
CA LEU A 82 11.37 1.85 -4.31
C LEU A 82 11.91 3.27 -4.03
N GLY A 83 12.44 3.51 -2.84
CA GLY A 83 13.12 4.76 -2.48
C GLY A 83 14.32 5.06 -3.38
N GLU A 84 15.17 4.07 -3.64
CA GLU A 84 16.30 4.17 -4.58
C GLU A 84 15.82 4.48 -6.00
N ALA A 85 14.78 3.79 -6.47
CA ALA A 85 14.17 4.04 -7.78
C ALA A 85 13.66 5.48 -7.94
N LEU A 86 13.12 6.07 -6.88
CA LEU A 86 12.62 7.44 -6.85
C LEU A 86 13.72 8.50 -6.79
N ALA A 87 14.93 8.11 -6.40
CA ALA A 87 16.12 8.97 -6.47
C ALA A 87 16.73 8.98 -7.89
N ALA A 88 16.49 7.94 -8.70
CA ALA A 88 16.96 7.87 -10.09
C ALA A 88 16.02 8.62 -11.05
N GLY A 89 16.47 9.74 -11.63
CA GLY A 89 15.64 10.72 -12.35
C GLY A 89 14.63 10.14 -13.37
N ASP A 90 15.08 9.27 -14.29
CA ASP A 90 14.21 8.70 -15.34
C ASP A 90 13.16 7.72 -14.79
N GLN A 91 13.48 6.98 -13.73
CA GLN A 91 12.56 6.04 -13.07
C GLN A 91 11.58 6.78 -12.19
N ALA A 92 12.04 7.81 -11.49
CA ALA A 92 11.23 8.61 -10.61
C ALA A 92 10.07 9.28 -11.35
N ALA A 93 10.28 9.77 -12.58
CA ALA A 93 9.22 10.32 -13.41
C ALA A 93 8.13 9.27 -13.73
N ARG A 94 8.52 8.04 -14.06
CA ARG A 94 7.57 6.94 -14.34
C ARG A 94 6.80 6.53 -13.10
N LEU A 95 7.47 6.41 -11.96
CA LEU A 95 6.86 6.03 -10.70
C LEU A 95 5.87 7.09 -10.20
N ARG A 96 6.17 8.38 -10.42
CA ARG A 96 5.27 9.51 -10.10
C ARG A 96 4.11 9.67 -11.07
N ALA A 97 4.24 9.16 -12.29
CA ALA A 97 3.18 9.21 -13.30
C ALA A 97 2.10 8.14 -13.12
N ALA A 98 2.27 7.21 -12.19
CA ALA A 98 1.22 6.25 -11.86
C ALA A 98 -0.01 6.98 -11.27
N PRO A 99 -1.23 6.44 -11.43
CA PRO A 99 -2.42 7.07 -10.89
C PRO A 99 -2.35 7.23 -9.36
N GLY A 100 -2.62 8.45 -8.90
CA GLY A 100 -2.71 8.75 -7.48
C GLY A 100 -4.13 8.57 -6.92
N ASN A 101 -4.23 8.63 -5.60
CA ASN A 101 -5.50 8.71 -4.87
C ASN A 101 -6.16 10.09 -5.03
N ALA A 102 -7.29 10.30 -4.35
CA ALA A 102 -7.99 11.58 -4.29
C ALA A 102 -7.13 12.78 -3.85
N ALA A 103 -6.06 12.55 -3.07
CA ALA A 103 -5.11 13.58 -2.65
C ALA A 103 -3.96 13.81 -3.66
N GLY A 104 -3.94 13.07 -4.77
CA GLY A 104 -2.87 13.10 -5.78
C GLY A 104 -1.62 12.33 -5.37
N GLU A 105 -1.65 11.55 -4.28
CA GLU A 105 -0.54 10.72 -3.84
C GLU A 105 -0.55 9.38 -4.57
N VAL A 106 0.59 8.96 -5.11
CA VAL A 106 0.77 7.60 -5.66
C VAL A 106 1.09 6.65 -4.52
N ILE A 107 0.19 5.72 -4.25
CA ILE A 107 0.34 4.74 -3.17
C ILE A 107 0.94 3.45 -3.71
N TYR A 108 2.13 3.11 -3.25
CA TYR A 108 2.74 1.81 -3.49
C TYR A 108 2.57 0.89 -2.28
N VAL A 109 2.16 -0.34 -2.50
CA VAL A 109 2.10 -1.38 -1.47
C VAL A 109 3.33 -2.26 -1.59
N CYS A 110 4.08 -2.45 -0.49
CA CYS A 110 5.17 -3.41 -0.42
C CYS A 110 4.62 -4.83 -0.38
N ALA A 111 4.39 -5.39 -1.57
CA ALA A 111 3.79 -6.69 -1.76
C ALA A 111 4.86 -7.80 -1.76
N LEU A 112 4.43 -8.98 -1.34
CA LEU A 112 5.17 -10.23 -1.42
C LEU A 112 4.42 -11.21 -2.34
N GLN A 113 5.14 -12.22 -2.84
CA GLN A 113 4.58 -13.22 -3.74
C GLN A 113 3.38 -13.98 -3.16
N SER A 114 3.37 -14.16 -1.84
CA SER A 114 2.32 -14.83 -1.08
C SER A 114 1.10 -13.96 -0.80
N ASP A 115 1.19 -12.64 -0.99
CA ASP A 115 0.08 -11.74 -0.69
C ASP A 115 -1.10 -12.03 -1.60
N ARG A 116 -2.30 -12.02 -1.03
CA ARG A 116 -3.54 -12.30 -1.75
C ARG A 116 -4.08 -11.05 -2.43
N VAL A 117 -4.78 -11.22 -3.55
CA VAL A 117 -5.49 -10.11 -4.22
C VAL A 117 -6.42 -9.39 -3.26
N SER A 118 -7.19 -10.11 -2.42
CA SER A 118 -8.08 -9.51 -1.43
C SER A 118 -7.36 -8.56 -0.46
N TRP A 119 -6.13 -8.92 -0.09
CA TRP A 119 -5.29 -8.16 0.83
C TRP A 119 -4.74 -6.89 0.16
N LEU A 120 -4.34 -7.00 -1.12
CA LEU A 120 -3.88 -5.86 -1.91
C LEU A 120 -5.02 -4.87 -2.19
N THR A 121 -6.18 -5.36 -2.61
CA THR A 121 -7.36 -4.52 -2.88
C THR A 121 -7.97 -3.95 -1.60
N GLY A 122 -7.79 -4.60 -0.46
CA GLY A 122 -8.23 -4.12 0.85
C GLY A 122 -7.58 -2.81 1.30
N GLN A 123 -6.58 -2.32 0.56
CA GLN A 123 -5.90 -1.05 0.80
C GLN A 123 -6.49 0.11 -0.01
N LEU A 124 -7.43 -0.12 -0.92
CA LEU A 124 -8.10 0.95 -1.67
C LEU A 124 -8.99 1.78 -0.72
N GLU A 125 -8.78 3.09 -0.66
CA GLU A 125 -9.53 4.01 0.21
C GLU A 125 -10.90 4.36 -0.35
N ASP A 126 -10.97 4.59 -1.66
CA ASP A 126 -12.19 4.84 -2.43
C ASP A 126 -12.25 3.93 -3.67
N GLU A 127 -13.46 3.72 -4.21
CA GLU A 127 -13.66 2.97 -5.45
C GLU A 127 -12.97 3.61 -6.67
N ASN A 128 -12.70 4.92 -6.61
CA ASN A 128 -12.03 5.70 -7.64
C ASN A 128 -10.51 5.85 -7.41
N ASP A 129 -9.98 5.28 -6.33
CA ASP A 129 -8.56 5.31 -6.02
C ASP A 129 -7.82 4.13 -6.65
N ALA A 130 -6.50 4.27 -6.73
CA ALA A 130 -5.61 3.22 -7.16
C ALA A 130 -4.51 2.98 -6.11
N VAL A 131 -4.13 1.71 -5.97
CA VAL A 131 -2.89 1.31 -5.28
C VAL A 131 -2.02 0.50 -6.23
N VAL A 132 -0.71 0.65 -6.09
CA VAL A 132 0.27 -0.06 -6.92
C VAL A 132 1.02 -1.07 -6.07
N ALA A 133 0.67 -2.34 -6.18
CA ALA A 133 1.43 -3.41 -5.57
C ALA A 133 2.81 -3.52 -6.22
N THR A 134 3.85 -3.57 -5.40
CA THR A 134 5.26 -3.60 -5.84
C THR A 134 5.95 -4.80 -5.23
N LEU A 135 6.68 -5.53 -6.06
CA LEU A 135 7.48 -6.67 -5.64
C LEU A 135 8.86 -6.62 -6.31
N PRO A 136 9.96 -6.85 -5.57
CA PRO A 136 11.25 -7.09 -6.17
C PRO A 136 11.29 -8.44 -6.87
N VAL A 137 11.64 -8.45 -8.16
CA VAL A 137 11.77 -9.69 -8.96
C VAL A 137 13.22 -10.03 -9.28
N ALA A 138 14.11 -9.04 -9.19
CA ALA A 138 15.56 -9.19 -9.22
C ALA A 138 16.18 -8.12 -8.32
N GLU A 139 17.50 -8.17 -8.09
CA GLU A 139 18.23 -7.15 -7.31
C GLU A 139 17.93 -5.74 -7.81
N THR A 140 17.88 -5.58 -9.13
CA THR A 140 17.69 -4.30 -9.81
C THR A 140 16.36 -4.22 -10.54
N MET A 141 15.33 -4.99 -10.16
CA MET A 141 14.02 -4.89 -10.82
C MET A 141 12.86 -4.91 -9.84
N LEU A 142 11.97 -3.94 -10.01
CA LEU A 142 10.66 -3.89 -9.38
C LEU A 142 9.61 -4.26 -10.42
N TRP A 143 8.77 -5.22 -10.09
CA TRP A 143 7.55 -5.48 -10.82
C TRP A 143 6.40 -4.76 -10.12
N THR A 144 5.56 -4.07 -10.89
CA THR A 144 4.44 -3.31 -10.35
C THR A 144 3.12 -3.71 -10.99
N MET A 145 2.07 -3.73 -10.17
CA MET A 145 0.71 -3.99 -10.62
C MET A 145 -0.25 -3.01 -9.96
N ARG A 146 -1.08 -2.39 -10.78
CA ARG A 146 -2.12 -1.48 -10.31
C ARG A 146 -3.42 -2.23 -10.00
N PHE A 147 -4.01 -1.92 -8.86
CA PHE A 147 -5.37 -2.25 -8.47
C PHE A 147 -6.21 -0.98 -8.34
N GLY A 148 -7.51 -1.06 -8.63
CA GLY A 148 -8.45 0.06 -8.53
C GLY A 148 -8.67 0.86 -9.82
N ALA A 149 -9.72 1.68 -9.84
CA ALA A 149 -10.02 2.57 -10.96
C ALA A 149 -9.09 3.79 -10.92
N ALA A 150 -8.65 4.28 -12.08
CA ALA A 150 -7.92 5.54 -12.15
C ALA A 150 -8.81 6.59 -12.82
N ARG A 151 -8.85 7.80 -12.25
CA ARG A 151 -9.63 8.92 -12.79
C ARG A 151 -9.20 9.41 -14.17
N SER A 152 -7.99 9.08 -14.66
CA SER A 152 -7.65 9.22 -16.08
C SER A 152 -6.31 8.54 -16.43
N GLY A 153 -6.27 7.86 -17.57
CA GLY A 153 -5.10 7.85 -18.47
C GLY A 153 -3.94 6.88 -18.20
N ALA A 154 -3.71 6.01 -19.20
CA ALA A 154 -2.45 5.35 -19.55
C ALA A 154 -1.73 4.50 -18.48
N GLY A 155 -2.23 3.28 -18.31
CA GLY A 155 -1.47 2.16 -17.75
C GLY A 155 -2.38 0.93 -17.73
N GLU A 156 -1.89 -0.22 -18.16
CA GLU A 156 -2.65 -1.48 -18.09
C GLU A 156 -3.11 -1.72 -16.64
N SER A 157 -4.40 -1.47 -16.36
CA SER A 157 -5.01 -1.89 -15.10
C SER A 157 -5.39 -3.35 -15.22
N VAL A 158 -5.02 -4.13 -14.21
CA VAL A 158 -5.82 -5.30 -13.88
C VAL A 158 -7.07 -4.81 -13.17
N GLN A 159 -8.22 -5.08 -13.76
CA GLN A 159 -9.49 -4.85 -13.09
C GLN A 159 -9.62 -5.89 -11.96
N PRO A 160 -9.87 -5.49 -10.71
CA PRO A 160 -10.09 -6.41 -9.59
C PRO A 160 -10.97 -7.64 -9.87
N PRO A 161 -12.04 -7.59 -10.71
CA PRO A 161 -12.80 -8.79 -11.06
C PRO A 161 -12.05 -9.87 -11.88
N ALA A 162 -10.83 -9.59 -12.37
CA ALA A 162 -10.07 -10.54 -13.19
C ALA A 162 -9.45 -11.70 -12.39
N TYR A 163 -9.27 -11.54 -11.08
CA TYR A 163 -8.66 -12.55 -10.20
C TYR A 163 -9.52 -12.81 -8.98
N ARG A 164 -9.48 -14.05 -8.48
CA ARG A 164 -10.24 -14.39 -7.27
C ARG A 164 -9.57 -13.75 -6.05
N PRO A 165 -10.34 -13.39 -5.00
CA PRO A 165 -9.79 -12.78 -3.79
C PRO A 165 -8.65 -13.58 -3.14
N ASP A 166 -8.68 -14.91 -3.23
CA ASP A 166 -7.69 -15.83 -2.67
C ASP A 166 -6.46 -16.06 -3.57
N THR A 167 -6.49 -15.58 -4.82
CA THR A 167 -5.35 -15.67 -5.74
C THR A 167 -4.15 -14.90 -5.17
N THR A 168 -2.99 -15.53 -5.18
CA THR A 168 -1.73 -14.92 -4.72
C THR A 168 -1.12 -14.02 -5.78
N PHE A 169 -0.29 -13.07 -5.35
CA PHE A 169 0.42 -12.17 -6.26
C PHE A 169 1.33 -12.94 -7.23
N SER A 170 1.93 -14.04 -6.78
CA SER A 170 2.73 -14.93 -7.63
C SER A 170 1.92 -15.59 -8.76
N GLU A 171 0.66 -15.96 -8.50
CA GLU A 171 -0.22 -16.55 -9.51
C GLU A 171 -0.62 -15.49 -10.54
N VAL A 172 -0.92 -14.28 -10.09
CA VAL A 172 -1.21 -13.14 -10.97
C VAL A 172 -0.03 -12.82 -11.88
N MET A 173 1.20 -12.82 -11.35
CA MET A 173 2.43 -12.58 -12.13
C MET A 173 2.64 -13.60 -13.25
N ARG A 174 2.16 -14.84 -13.10
CA ARG A 174 2.29 -15.87 -14.15
C ARG A 174 1.36 -15.63 -15.33
N THR A 175 0.26 -14.91 -15.12
CA THR A 175 -0.78 -14.67 -16.12
C THR A 175 -0.80 -13.24 -16.64
N PHE A 176 -0.06 -12.32 -16.02
CA PHE A 176 0.01 -10.91 -16.41
C PHE A 176 1.45 -10.44 -16.57
N ALA A 177 1.81 -10.01 -17.78
CA ALA A 177 3.14 -9.50 -18.13
C ALA A 177 3.32 -8.02 -17.74
N GLY A 178 2.93 -7.66 -16.51
CA GLY A 178 2.91 -6.28 -16.02
C GLY A 178 4.23 -5.53 -16.12
N PRO A 179 4.22 -4.21 -15.95
CA PRO A 179 5.40 -3.38 -16.15
C PRO A 179 6.55 -3.77 -15.21
N LEU A 180 7.72 -4.00 -15.82
CA LEU A 180 8.99 -4.22 -15.14
C LEU A 180 9.80 -2.91 -15.11
N GLN A 181 10.01 -2.37 -13.91
CA GLN A 181 10.87 -1.21 -13.67
C GLN A 181 12.29 -1.71 -13.38
N HIS A 182 13.22 -1.43 -14.29
CA HIS A 182 14.64 -1.69 -14.05
C HIS A 182 15.20 -0.56 -13.19
N LEU A 183 15.70 -0.89 -12.01
CA LEU A 183 16.56 -0.06 -11.17
C LEU A 183 17.94 -0.01 -11.84
N ARG A 184 18.54 1.17 -11.95
CA ARG A 184 19.92 1.30 -12.44
C ARG A 184 20.79 1.32 -11.19
N ALA A 185 21.82 0.48 -11.16
CA ALA A 185 22.87 0.50 -10.15
C ALA A 185 23.77 1.72 -10.33
#